data_AF-A0A0R3U0U1-F1
#
_entry.id   AF-A0A0R3U0U1-F1
#
_cell.length_a   1.000
_cell.length_b   1.000
_cell.length_c   1.000
_cell.angle_alpha   90.00
_cell.angle_beta   90.00
_cell.angle_gamma   90.00
#
_symmetry.space_group_name_H-M   'P 1'
#
loop_
_entity.id
_entity.type
_entity.pdbx_description
1 polymer ?
#
loop_
_entity_poly.entity_id
_entity_poly.type
_entity_poly.pdbx_seq_one_letter_code
_entity_poly.pdbx_strand_id
1 'polypeptide(L)'
;MSADARALLSNLLQGDTTKRYGNMRNGVADIQSHIWFATIDWVDILDKKCKPPHIPTVKDEADTTNFDDYPEEDLGEPAAISPEMLFEEEFADF
;
A
#
# COMPACT_ATOMS: atom_id res chain seq x y z
N MET A 1 4.99 -23.00 3.80
CA MET A 1 5.83 -21.89 3.29
C MET A 1 6.92 -22.48 2.40
N SER A 2 7.07 -22.00 1.16
CA SER A 2 8.10 -22.51 0.23
C SER A 2 9.50 -22.16 0.72
N ALA A 3 10.51 -22.93 0.29
CA ALA A 3 11.90 -22.66 0.64
C ALA A 3 12.34 -21.28 0.11
N ASP A 4 11.91 -20.93 -1.10
CA ASP A 4 12.19 -19.64 -1.73
C ASP A 4 11.55 -18.48 -0.96
N ALA A 5 10.31 -18.62 -0.48
CA ALA A 5 9.67 -17.61 0.35
C ALA A 5 10.45 -17.40 1.66
N ARG A 6 10.94 -18.48 2.28
CA ARG A 6 11.75 -18.40 3.50
C ARG A 6 13.06 -17.67 3.26
N ALA A 7 13.76 -18.00 2.16
CA ALA A 7 15.02 -17.36 1.80
C ALA A 7 14.83 -15.85 1.56
N LEU A 8 13.77 -15.46 0.83
CA LEU A 8 13.42 -14.06 0.63
C LEU A 8 13.19 -13.34 1.97
N LEU A 9 12.36 -13.92 2.84
CA LEU A 9 12.07 -13.34 4.15
C LEU A 9 13.31 -13.18 5.02
N SER A 10 14.24 -14.14 5.01
CA SER A 10 15.50 -14.02 5.75
C SER A 10 16.38 -12.86 5.28
N ASN A 11 16.34 -12.53 3.98
CA ASN A 11 17.09 -11.39 3.42
C ASN A 11 16.39 -10.04 3.63
N LEU A 12 15.04 -10.03 3.68
CA LEU A 12 14.25 -8.83 3.97
C LEU A 12 14.25 -8.49 5.47
N LEU A 13 14.10 -9.50 6.33
CA LEU A 13 14.07 -9.35 7.79
C LEU A 13 15.48 -9.47 8.39
N GLN A 14 16.47 -8.93 7.68
CA GLN A 14 17.85 -8.93 8.11
C GLN A 14 18.06 -7.87 9.21
N GLY A 15 18.63 -8.30 10.34
CA GLY A 15 18.92 -7.43 11.49
C GLY A 15 20.02 -6.41 11.18
N ASP A 16 21.04 -6.84 10.42
CA ASP A 16 22.06 -5.94 9.87
C ASP A 16 21.54 -5.24 8.61
N THR A 17 21.21 -3.96 8.73
CA THR A 17 20.60 -3.16 7.65
C THR A 17 21.48 -3.05 6.41
N THR A 18 22.80 -3.22 6.53
CA THR A 18 23.74 -3.15 5.40
C THR A 18 23.67 -4.38 4.49
N LYS A 19 23.10 -5.48 4.99
CA LYS A 19 22.91 -6.75 4.27
C LYS A 19 21.45 -7.01 3.89
N ARG A 20 20.56 -6.08 4.21
CA ARG A 20 19.13 -6.20 3.90
C ARG A 20 18.92 -5.97 2.42
N TYR A 21 18.16 -6.85 1.77
CA TYR A 21 17.71 -6.59 0.39
C TYR A 21 16.98 -5.26 0.30
N GLY A 22 17.22 -4.49 -0.76
CA GLY A 22 16.77 -3.10 -0.88
C GLY A 22 17.81 -2.06 -0.43
N ASN A 23 18.73 -2.42 0.49
CA ASN A 23 19.78 -1.52 0.99
C ASN A 23 21.18 -1.82 0.43
N MET A 24 21.37 -2.99 -0.18
CA MET A 24 22.64 -3.37 -0.80
C MET A 24 22.87 -2.59 -2.09
N ARG A 25 24.03 -2.80 -2.73
CA ARG A 25 24.44 -2.07 -3.94
C ARG A 25 23.42 -2.12 -5.09
N ASN A 26 22.69 -3.23 -5.24
CA ASN A 26 21.70 -3.38 -6.32
C ASN A 26 20.30 -2.88 -5.91
N GLY A 27 20.13 -2.43 -4.66
CA GLY A 27 18.87 -1.90 -4.15
C GLY A 27 17.70 -2.87 -4.32
N VAL A 28 16.63 -2.40 -4.96
CA VAL A 28 15.41 -3.18 -5.22
C VAL A 28 15.62 -4.33 -6.20
N ALA A 29 16.66 -4.28 -7.05
CA ALA A 29 16.88 -5.32 -8.04
C ALA A 29 17.17 -6.69 -7.39
N ASP A 30 17.82 -6.73 -6.22
CA ASP A 30 18.04 -7.97 -5.46
C ASP A 30 16.71 -8.64 -5.04
N ILE A 31 15.67 -7.83 -4.78
CA ILE A 31 14.32 -8.33 -4.46
C ILE A 31 13.66 -8.84 -5.74
N GLN A 32 13.67 -8.04 -6.81
CA GLN A 32 13.01 -8.36 -8.08
C GLN A 32 13.58 -9.61 -8.76
N SER A 33 14.89 -9.83 -8.65
CA SER A 33 15.57 -11.00 -9.23
C SER A 33 15.54 -12.25 -8.35
N HIS A 34 14.94 -12.20 -7.16
CA HIS A 34 14.89 -13.35 -6.27
C HIS A 34 14.03 -14.47 -6.87
N ILE A 35 14.44 -15.73 -6.74
CA ILE A 35 13.79 -16.90 -7.35
C ILE A 35 12.29 -17.04 -6.99
N TRP A 36 11.90 -16.54 -5.81
CA TRP A 36 10.49 -16.50 -5.39
C TRP A 36 9.60 -15.68 -6.34
N PHE A 37 10.17 -14.69 -7.03
CA PHE A 37 9.50 -13.84 -8.02
C PHE A 37 9.79 -14.26 -9.47
N ALA A 38 10.38 -15.43 -9.73
CA ALA A 38 10.81 -15.81 -11.07
C ALA A 38 9.68 -15.88 -12.11
N THR A 39 8.43 -16.05 -11.67
CA THR A 39 7.24 -16.08 -12.54
C THR A 39 6.60 -14.71 -12.76
N ILE A 40 7.13 -13.66 -12.13
CA ILE A 40 6.58 -12.31 -12.18
C ILE A 40 7.23 -11.53 -13.33
N ASP A 41 6.40 -11.03 -14.23
CA ASP A 41 6.78 -9.96 -15.15
C ASP A 41 6.47 -8.61 -14.50
N TRP A 42 7.52 -7.89 -14.12
CA TRP A 42 7.40 -6.59 -13.45
C TRP A 42 6.85 -5.48 -14.35
N VAL A 43 7.04 -5.59 -15.68
CA VAL A 43 6.51 -4.63 -16.64
C VAL A 43 5.00 -4.83 -16.78
N ASP A 44 4.54 -6.07 -16.84
CA ASP A 44 3.09 -6.36 -16.91
C ASP A 44 2.35 -5.97 -15.62
N ILE A 45 2.99 -6.09 -14.45
CA ILE A 45 2.42 -5.56 -13.20
C ILE A 45 2.30 -4.03 -13.27
N LEU A 46 3.36 -3.34 -13.71
CA LEU A 46 3.37 -1.88 -13.81
C LEU A 46 2.29 -1.38 -14.78
N ASP A 47 2.16 -2.04 -15.94
CA ASP A 47 1.17 -1.73 -16.96
C ASP A 47 -0.24 -2.23 -16.63
N LYS A 48 -0.45 -2.81 -15.44
CA LYS A 48 -1.74 -3.37 -14.98
C LYS A 48 -2.32 -4.42 -15.94
N LYS A 49 -1.45 -5.18 -16.62
CA LYS A 49 -1.83 -6.25 -17.56
C LYS A 49 -2.06 -7.59 -16.86
N CYS A 50 -1.42 -7.82 -15.71
CA CYS A 50 -1.64 -9.04 -14.93
C CYS A 50 -3.06 -9.06 -14.36
N LYS A 51 -3.76 -10.19 -14.53
CA LYS A 51 -5.04 -10.41 -13.85
C LYS A 51 -4.80 -10.55 -12.33
N PRO A 52 -5.44 -9.73 -11.48
CA PRO A 52 -5.30 -9.88 -10.04
C PRO A 52 -5.90 -11.22 -9.58
N PRO A 53 -5.34 -11.85 -8.53
CA PRO A 53 -5.84 -13.12 -8.01
C PRO A 53 -7.21 -12.98 -7.34
N HIS A 54 -7.55 -11.78 -6.87
CA HIS A 54 -8.83 -11.45 -6.26
C HIS A 54 -9.37 -10.17 -6.89
N ILE A 55 -10.64 -10.20 -7.30
CA ILE A 55 -11.39 -9.04 -7.79
C ILE A 55 -12.56 -8.87 -6.81
N PRO A 56 -12.63 -7.77 -6.04
CA PRO A 56 -13.72 -7.56 -5.10
C PRO A 56 -15.04 -7.39 -5.86
N THR A 57 -16.14 -7.81 -5.24
CA THR A 57 -17.47 -7.61 -5.82
C THR A 57 -17.94 -6.20 -5.48
N VAL A 58 -18.35 -5.44 -6.49
CA VAL A 58 -18.85 -4.07 -6.35
C VAL A 58 -20.17 -3.99 -7.12
N LYS A 59 -21.22 -3.52 -6.46
CA LYS A 59 -22.57 -3.40 -7.01
C LYS A 59 -22.76 -2.09 -7.77
N ASP A 60 -22.30 -0.99 -7.20
CA ASP A 60 -22.47 0.37 -7.72
C ASP A 60 -21.40 1.32 -7.12
N GLU A 61 -21.46 2.60 -7.52
CA GLU A 61 -20.49 3.62 -7.11
C GLU A 61 -20.52 3.99 -5.62
N ALA A 62 -21.62 3.66 -4.92
CA ALA A 62 -21.80 3.93 -3.50
C ALA A 62 -21.63 2.66 -2.63
N ASP A 63 -21.19 1.54 -3.21
CA ASP A 63 -21.06 0.26 -2.52
C ASP A 63 -19.93 0.27 -1.48
N THR A 64 -20.31 0.30 -0.20
CA THR A 64 -19.40 0.22 0.95
C THR A 64 -19.23 -1.20 1.51
N THR A 65 -19.74 -2.24 0.85
CA THR A 65 -19.76 -3.61 1.41
C THR A 65 -18.39 -4.28 1.56
N ASN A 66 -17.33 -3.72 0.97
CA ASN A 66 -15.95 -4.17 1.16
C ASN A 66 -15.24 -3.43 2.31
N PHE A 67 -15.96 -2.58 3.06
CA PHE A 67 -15.48 -1.87 4.25
C PHE A 67 -16.21 -2.41 5.49
N ASP A 68 -15.55 -2.33 6.64
CA ASP A 68 -16.18 -2.65 7.92
C ASP A 68 -17.14 -1.54 8.34
N ASP A 69 -18.24 -1.91 9.02
CA ASP A 69 -19.14 -0.94 9.62
C ASP A 69 -18.52 -0.38 10.90
N TYR A 70 -18.32 0.94 10.93
CA TYR A 70 -17.89 1.67 12.11
C TYR A 70 -19.07 2.47 12.68
N PRO A 71 -19.13 2.68 14.02
CA PRO A 71 -20.10 3.61 14.59
C PRO A 71 -19.90 5.00 13.97
N GLU A 72 -20.96 5.55 13.41
CA GLU A 72 -20.95 6.94 12.97
C GLU A 72 -20.74 7.83 14.20
N GLU A 73 -19.69 8.64 14.16
CA GLU A 73 -19.53 9.70 15.14
C GLU A 73 -20.57 10.77 14.82
N ASP A 74 -21.42 11.10 15.81
CA ASP A 74 -22.25 12.29 15.73
C ASP A 74 -21.30 13.50 15.77
N LEU A 75 -20.98 14.02 14.60
CA LEU A 75 -20.18 15.24 14.43
C LEU A 75 -20.90 16.47 15.02
N GLY A 76 -22.11 16.30 15.57
CA GLY A 76 -22.97 17.35 16.11
C GLY A 76 -23.55 18.23 15.01
N GLU A 77 -24.07 19.40 15.38
CA GLU A 77 -24.10 20.49 14.41
C GLU A 77 -22.65 20.72 13.94
N PRO A 78 -22.41 20.97 12.63
CA PRO A 78 -21.06 21.28 12.17
C PRO A 78 -20.52 22.33 13.12
N ALA A 79 -19.44 21.98 13.84
CA ALA A 79 -18.85 22.88 14.83
C ALA A 79 -18.84 24.25 14.18
N ALA A 80 -19.66 25.17 14.73
CA ALA A 80 -20.05 26.39 14.04
C ALA A 80 -18.82 26.91 13.33
N ILE A 81 -18.83 26.94 11.98
CA ILE A 81 -17.64 27.29 11.19
C ILE A 81 -17.06 28.47 11.91
N SER A 82 -15.87 28.28 12.49
CA SER A 82 -15.24 29.32 13.27
C SER A 82 -15.29 30.56 12.38
N PRO A 83 -15.89 31.68 12.82
CA PRO A 83 -16.01 32.86 11.96
C PRO A 83 -14.62 33.32 11.49
N GLU A 84 -13.57 32.87 12.17
CA GLU A 84 -12.17 33.00 11.79
C GLU A 84 -11.63 31.64 11.31
N MET A 85 -11.23 31.56 10.04
CA MET A 85 -10.46 30.44 9.50
C MET A 85 -9.01 30.54 9.97
N LEU A 86 -8.73 30.00 11.16
CA LEU A 86 -7.44 30.10 11.86
C LEU A 86 -6.22 29.61 11.05
N PHE A 87 -6.44 28.83 9.99
CA PHE A 87 -5.39 28.21 9.19
C PHE A 87 -5.51 28.54 7.68
N GLU A 88 -6.14 29.67 7.34
CA GLU A 88 -6.35 30.06 5.93
C GLU A 88 -5.05 30.13 5.13
N GLU A 89 -3.96 30.64 5.73
CA GLU A 89 -2.65 30.72 5.06
C GLU A 89 -2.05 29.32 4.82
N GLU A 90 -2.20 28.38 5.76
CA GLU A 90 -1.66 27.03 5.65
C GLU A 90 -2.40 26.16 4.62
N PHE A 91 -3.67 26.46 4.35
CA PHE A 91 -4.49 25.76 3.36
C PHE A 91 -4.67 26.55 2.06
N ALA A 92 -3.97 27.67 1.87
CA ALA A 92 -4.13 28.55 0.71
C ALA A 92 -3.86 27.85 -0.64
N ASP A 93 -3.07 26.78 -0.64
CA ASP A 93 -2.66 26.03 -1.84
C ASP A 93 -3.32 24.65 -1.98
N PHE A 94 -4.33 24.31 -1.15
CA PHE A 94 -5.10 23.06 -1.24
C PHE A 94 -6.36 23.22 -2.09
#